data_AF-A0A4Q5RDU6-F1
#
_entry.id   AF-A0A4Q5RDU6-F1
#
_cell.length_a   1.000
_cell.length_b   1.000
_cell.length_c   1.000
_cell.angle_alpha   90.00
_cell.angle_beta   90.00
_cell.angle_gamma   90.00
#
_symmetry.space_group_name_H-M   'P 1'
#
loop_
_entity.id
_entity.type
_entity.pdbx_description
1 polymer ?
#
loop_
_entity_poly.entity_id
_entity_poly.type
_entity_poly.pdbx_seq_one_letter_code
_entity_poly.pdbx_strand_id
1 'polypeptide(L)'
;SYIYQPNNTLNYTVPSTTSTNTNRFLFNGVQLGLSLNLGSLLLKPSNIKIAKTEVKIAGEEQNEYLITLTTDVKRRYFTYLLQQNLVKIQTLAYQDMQTYLKQTKYKFQKGEVPFETYNASLLNASNRTEQKLQAETNFFIAKSELEAIVGAKLEDIK
;
A
#
# COMPACT_ATOMS: atom_id res chain seq x y z
N SER A 1 -41.22 11.61 -20.02
CA SER A 1 -41.99 11.30 -21.24
C SER A 1 -43.39 11.86 -21.04
N TYR A 2 -43.82 12.77 -21.91
CA TYR A 2 -45.21 13.21 -21.93
C TYR A 2 -45.72 12.95 -23.35
N ILE A 3 -46.53 11.90 -23.51
CA ILE A 3 -47.21 11.61 -24.77
C ILE A 3 -48.61 12.15 -24.61
N TYR A 4 -48.86 13.32 -25.19
CA TYR A 4 -50.23 13.84 -25.33
C TYR A 4 -50.87 13.15 -26.52
N GLN A 5 -51.84 12.26 -26.25
CA GLN A 5 -52.70 11.68 -27.27
C GLN A 5 -54.05 12.41 -27.17
N PRO A 6 -54.32 13.42 -28.03
CA PRO A 6 -55.68 13.94 -28.13
C PRO A 6 -56.56 12.82 -28.65
N ASN A 7 -57.65 12.52 -27.94
CA ASN A 7 -58.69 11.58 -28.36
C ASN A 7 -59.24 11.99 -29.73
N ASN A 8 -58.65 11.47 -30.80
CA ASN A 8 -59.26 11.52 -32.12
C ASN A 8 -59.90 10.16 -32.40
N THR A 9 -60.96 9.85 -31.67
CA THR A 9 -61.88 8.78 -32.08
C THR A 9 -62.76 9.32 -33.19
N LEU A 10 -62.24 9.32 -34.42
CA LEU A 10 -63.10 9.29 -35.59
C LEU A 10 -63.72 7.89 -35.63
N ASN A 11 -64.92 7.76 -35.03
CA ASN A 11 -65.75 6.58 -35.16
C ASN A 11 -66.19 6.45 -36.62
N TYR A 12 -65.44 5.70 -37.43
CA TYR A 12 -65.90 5.24 -38.73
C TYR A 12 -66.56 3.87 -38.55
N THR A 13 -67.89 3.86 -38.48
CA THR A 13 -68.71 2.66 -38.43
C THR A 13 -68.63 1.93 -39.77
N VAL A 14 -68.21 0.66 -39.77
CA VAL A 14 -68.46 -0.28 -40.88
C VAL A 14 -69.18 -1.51 -40.30
N PRO A 15 -70.35 -1.90 -40.84
CA PRO A 15 -71.13 -3.01 -40.31
C PRO A 15 -70.65 -4.37 -40.87
N SER A 16 -71.07 -5.41 -40.15
CA SER A 16 -71.19 -6.82 -40.54
C SER A 16 -70.05 -7.79 -40.16
N THR A 17 -70.46 -8.70 -39.27
CA THR A 17 -70.31 -10.16 -39.31
C THR A 17 -68.91 -10.79 -39.42
N THR A 18 -68.63 -11.59 -38.37
CA THR A 18 -67.75 -12.77 -38.37
C THR A 18 -66.28 -12.51 -38.05
N SER A 19 -65.88 -13.04 -36.89
CA SER A 19 -64.56 -13.56 -36.50
C SER A 19 -63.37 -13.14 -37.37
N THR A 20 -62.44 -12.37 -36.79
CA THR A 20 -61.00 -12.72 -36.79
C THR A 20 -60.21 -11.70 -35.97
N ASN A 21 -59.29 -12.22 -35.16
CA ASN A 21 -58.19 -11.49 -34.51
C ASN A 21 -57.50 -10.55 -35.52
N THR A 22 -57.86 -9.27 -35.52
CA THR A 22 -57.16 -8.25 -36.29
C THR A 22 -56.34 -7.40 -35.31
N ASN A 23 -55.02 -7.61 -35.37
CA ASN A 23 -54.01 -6.86 -34.66
C ASN A 23 -54.26 -5.36 -34.80
N ARG A 24 -54.58 -4.70 -33.68
CA ARG A 24 -54.96 -3.27 -33.60
C ARG A 24 -53.75 -2.34 -33.64
N PHE A 25 -52.79 -2.59 -34.53
CA PHE A 25 -51.70 -1.66 -34.81
C PHE A 25 -51.94 -1.02 -36.16
N LEU A 26 -52.56 0.15 -36.15
CA LEU A 26 -52.83 0.96 -37.35
C LEU A 26 -51.58 1.68 -37.90
N PHE A 27 -50.39 1.43 -37.32
CA PHE A 27 -49.13 1.99 -37.80
C PHE A 27 -47.99 0.96 -37.68
N ASN A 28 -47.53 0.45 -38.83
CA ASN A 28 -46.31 -0.33 -38.96
C ASN A 28 -45.20 0.56 -39.53
N GLY A 29 -44.70 1.50 -38.72
CA GLY A 29 -43.70 2.50 -39.12
C GLY A 29 -42.58 2.64 -38.10
N VAL A 30 -41.42 3.10 -38.56
CA VAL A 30 -40.24 3.36 -37.72
C VAL A 30 -40.51 4.58 -36.83
N GLN A 31 -40.47 4.39 -35.51
CA GLN A 31 -40.61 5.47 -34.54
C GLN A 31 -39.23 5.94 -34.09
N LEU A 32 -38.91 7.21 -34.35
CA LEU A 32 -37.70 7.87 -33.88
C LEU A 32 -38.08 8.76 -32.68
N GLY A 33 -37.56 8.43 -31.50
CA GLY A 33 -37.75 9.20 -30.28
C GLY A 33 -36.50 9.96 -29.88
N LEU A 34 -36.60 11.28 -29.76
CA LEU A 34 -35.58 12.14 -29.14
C LEU A 34 -35.98 12.43 -27.69
N SER A 35 -35.15 12.00 -26.74
CA SER A 35 -35.33 12.33 -25.33
C SER A 35 -34.23 13.30 -24.88
N LEU A 36 -34.64 14.49 -24.45
CA LEU A 36 -33.75 15.53 -23.92
C LEU A 36 -34.08 15.76 -22.45
N ASN A 37 -33.11 15.54 -21.57
CA ASN A 37 -33.24 15.82 -20.15
C ASN A 37 -32.69 17.22 -19.84
N LEU A 38 -33.56 18.23 -19.87
CA LEU A 38 -33.20 19.64 -19.68
C LEU A 38 -32.60 19.91 -18.29
N GLY A 39 -33.02 19.17 -17.26
CA GLY A 39 -32.43 19.26 -15.91
C GLY A 39 -30.95 18.82 -15.89
N SER A 40 -30.62 17.75 -16.61
CA SER A 40 -29.23 17.31 -16.76
C SER A 40 -28.38 18.31 -17.55
N LEU A 41 -28.97 19.06 -18.48
CA LEU A 41 -28.27 20.06 -19.27
C LEU A 41 -27.85 21.28 -18.43
N LEU A 42 -28.70 21.69 -17.48
CA LEU A 42 -28.41 22.77 -16.54
C LEU A 42 -27.37 22.36 -15.47
N LEU A 43 -27.36 21.08 -15.05
CA LEU A 43 -26.42 20.58 -14.04
C LEU A 43 -25.06 20.15 -14.62
N LYS A 44 -25.00 19.77 -15.89
CA LYS A 44 -23.77 19.36 -16.61
C LYS A 44 -22.56 20.28 -16.40
N PRO A 45 -22.62 21.62 -16.53
CA PRO A 45 -21.45 22.47 -16.33
C PRO A 45 -20.90 22.41 -14.90
N SER A 46 -21.77 22.26 -13.89
CA SER A 46 -21.35 22.07 -12.50
C SER A 46 -20.63 20.72 -12.33
N ASN A 47 -21.22 19.64 -12.84
CA ASN A 47 -20.63 18.30 -12.78
C ASN A 47 -19.27 18.22 -13.50
N ILE A 48 -19.11 18.93 -14.63
CA ILE A 48 -17.82 19.02 -15.33
C ILE A 48 -16.78 19.76 -14.48
N LYS A 49 -17.16 20.84 -13.78
CA LYS A 49 -16.25 21.54 -12.86
C LYS A 49 -15.84 20.65 -11.70
N ILE A 50 -16.78 19.90 -11.12
CA ILE A 50 -16.52 18.93 -10.05
C ILE A 50 -15.54 17.86 -10.53
N ALA A 51 -15.82 17.21 -11.66
CA ALA A 51 -14.95 16.18 -12.22
C ALA A 51 -13.52 16.71 -12.54
N LYS A 52 -13.39 17.96 -13.02
CA LYS A 52 -12.08 18.59 -13.22
C LYS A 52 -11.33 18.81 -11.90
N THR A 53 -12.04 19.23 -10.86
CA THR A 53 -11.46 19.39 -9.52
C THR A 53 -11.06 18.04 -8.93
N GLU A 54 -11.87 17.00 -9.10
CA GLU A 54 -11.54 15.62 -8.67
C GLU A 54 -10.27 15.10 -9.35
N VAL A 55 -10.13 15.31 -10.67
CA VAL A 55 -8.89 14.94 -11.38
C VAL A 55 -7.68 15.71 -10.84
N LYS A 56 -7.85 17.01 -10.53
CA LYS A 56 -6.78 17.80 -9.92
C LYS A 56 -6.40 17.27 -8.53
N ILE A 57 -7.40 16.96 -7.70
CA ILE A 57 -7.18 16.40 -6.35
C ILE A 57 -6.44 15.06 -6.47
N ALA A 58 -6.90 14.15 -7.33
CA ALA A 58 -6.23 12.86 -7.55
C ALA A 58 -4.77 13.02 -8.03
N GLY A 59 -4.48 14.05 -8.82
CA GLY A 59 -3.10 14.38 -9.22
C GLY A 59 -2.22 14.85 -8.06
N GLU A 60 -2.75 15.70 -7.17
CA GLU A 60 -2.03 16.14 -5.97
C GLU A 60 -1.85 14.99 -4.96
N GLU A 61 -2.87 14.14 -4.78
CA GLU A 61 -2.80 12.92 -3.94
C GLU A 61 -1.72 11.95 -4.45
N GLN A 62 -1.62 11.77 -5.77
CA GLN A 62 -0.56 10.98 -6.39
C GLN A 62 0.83 11.57 -6.08
N ASN A 63 0.98 12.89 -6.17
CA ASN A 63 2.25 13.56 -5.88
C ASN A 63 2.64 13.41 -4.40
N GLU A 64 1.70 13.59 -3.48
CA GLU A 64 1.89 13.36 -2.05
C GLU A 64 2.29 11.90 -1.76
N TYR A 65 1.64 10.94 -2.43
CA TYR A 65 2.00 9.54 -2.32
C TYR A 65 3.45 9.27 -2.78
N LEU A 66 3.89 9.86 -3.90
CA LEU A 66 5.26 9.71 -4.39
C LEU A 66 6.30 10.33 -3.45
N ILE A 67 6.00 11.49 -2.85
CA ILE A 67 6.86 12.13 -1.84
C ILE A 67 6.97 11.23 -0.61
N THR A 68 5.85 10.70 -0.14
CA THR A 68 5.79 9.80 1.02
C THR A 68 6.57 8.51 0.75
N LEU A 69 6.34 7.88 -0.41
CA LEU A 69 7.06 6.69 -0.84
C LEU A 69 8.58 6.93 -0.88
N THR A 70 9.01 8.03 -1.49
CA THR A 70 10.43 8.40 -1.57
C THR A 70 11.03 8.61 -0.18
N THR A 71 10.28 9.24 0.71
CA THR A 71 10.70 9.49 2.10
C THR A 71 10.86 8.18 2.86
N ASP A 72 9.92 7.25 2.70
CA ASP A 72 9.96 5.95 3.35
C ASP A 72 11.11 5.07 2.85
N VAL A 73 11.38 5.07 1.53
CA VAL A 73 12.53 4.37 0.96
C VAL A 73 13.82 4.91 1.56
N LYS A 74 14.00 6.23 1.61
CA LYS A 74 15.19 6.87 2.21
C LYS A 74 15.33 6.52 3.69
N ARG A 75 14.24 6.57 4.45
CA ARG A 75 14.23 6.23 5.87
C ARG A 75 14.69 4.79 6.09
N ARG A 76 14.11 3.84 5.37
CA ARG A 76 14.47 2.41 5.45
C ARG A 76 15.92 2.16 5.04
N TYR A 77 16.39 2.85 3.99
CA TYR A 77 17.79 2.78 3.55
C TYR A 77 18.77 3.25 4.64
N PHE A 78 18.52 4.40 5.26
CA PHE A 78 19.38 4.88 6.35
C PHE A 78 19.32 3.98 7.59
N THR A 79 18.15 3.44 7.92
CA THR A 79 18.03 2.43 8.99
C THR A 79 18.87 1.19 8.66
N TYR A 80 18.80 0.68 7.44
CA TYR A 80 19.62 -0.45 6.99
C TYR A 80 21.12 -0.17 7.15
N LEU A 81 21.60 0.99 6.69
CA LEU A 81 23.00 1.39 6.83
C LEU A 81 23.43 1.50 8.29
N LEU A 82 22.58 2.06 9.15
CA LEU A 82 22.83 2.15 10.58
C LEU A 82 22.99 0.76 11.19
N GLN A 83 22.04 -0.14 10.94
CA GLN A 83 22.07 -1.50 11.49
C GLN A 83 23.27 -2.30 10.97
N GLN A 84 23.65 -2.12 9.69
CA GLN A 84 24.84 -2.75 9.13
C GLN A 84 26.11 -2.35 9.90
N ASN A 85 26.24 -1.07 10.25
CA ASN A 85 27.38 -0.58 11.03
C ASN A 85 27.32 -1.04 12.49
N LEU A 86 26.13 -1.10 13.09
CA LEU A 86 25.97 -1.65 14.44
C LEU A 86 26.41 -3.11 14.53
N VAL A 87 26.08 -3.95 13.56
CA VAL A 87 26.56 -5.34 13.50
C VAL A 87 28.10 -5.39 13.50
N LYS A 88 28.76 -4.52 12.73
CA LYS A 88 30.24 -4.44 12.70
C LYS A 88 30.80 -4.09 14.09
N ILE A 89 30.25 -3.05 14.73
CA ILE A 89 30.68 -2.59 16.05
C ILE A 89 30.48 -3.69 17.10
N GLN A 90 29.30 -4.31 17.14
CA GLN A 90 29.00 -5.36 18.12
C GLN A 90 29.82 -6.63 17.89
N THR A 91 30.15 -6.94 16.63
CA THR A 91 31.05 -8.05 16.31
C THR A 91 32.47 -7.81 16.84
N LEU A 92 33.00 -6.60 16.67
CA LEU A 92 34.31 -6.23 17.25
C LEU A 92 34.27 -6.29 18.78
N ALA A 93 33.25 -5.70 19.40
CA ALA A 93 33.08 -5.74 20.85
C ALA A 93 32.97 -7.17 21.40
N TYR A 94 32.32 -8.06 20.66
CA TYR A 94 32.25 -9.49 20.98
C TYR A 94 33.62 -10.16 20.89
N GLN A 95 34.42 -9.89 19.86
CA GLN A 95 35.77 -10.44 19.72
C GLN A 95 36.71 -9.98 20.84
N ASP A 96 36.64 -8.70 21.21
CA ASP A 96 37.41 -8.13 22.33
C ASP A 96 37.01 -8.79 23.66
N MET A 97 35.69 -8.94 23.89
CA MET A 97 35.16 -9.63 25.06
C MET A 97 35.65 -11.08 25.13
N GLN A 98 35.64 -11.82 24.02
CA GLN A 98 36.11 -13.22 23.98
C GLN A 98 37.59 -13.32 24.37
N THR A 99 38.40 -12.38 23.90
CA THR A 99 39.83 -12.27 24.26
C THR A 99 40.00 -11.97 25.74
N TYR A 100 39.25 -10.99 26.26
CA TYR A 100 39.26 -10.61 27.67
C TYR A 100 38.81 -11.75 28.60
N LEU A 101 37.75 -12.47 28.23
CA LEU A 101 37.24 -13.62 28.99
C LEU A 101 38.29 -14.73 29.05
N LYS A 102 38.94 -15.04 27.93
CA LYS A 102 40.02 -16.04 27.87
C LYS A 102 41.18 -15.68 28.80
N GLN A 103 41.60 -14.41 28.79
CA GLN A 103 42.67 -13.93 29.66
C GLN A 103 42.26 -13.99 31.15
N THR A 104 41.05 -13.53 31.48
CA THR A 104 40.52 -13.56 32.85
C THR A 104 40.40 -14.98 33.37
N LYS A 105 39.93 -15.93 32.53
CA LYS A 105 39.89 -17.36 32.86
C LYS A 105 41.29 -17.90 33.19
N TYR A 106 42.29 -17.57 32.39
CA TYR A 106 43.67 -18.02 32.61
C TYR A 106 44.24 -17.47 33.92
N LYS A 107 44.04 -16.16 34.18
CA LYS A 107 44.45 -15.52 35.43
C LYS A 107 43.75 -16.14 36.64
N PHE A 108 42.46 -16.43 36.53
CA PHE A 108 41.68 -17.07 37.60
C PHE A 108 42.21 -18.48 37.90
N GLN A 109 42.50 -19.28 36.86
CA GLN A 109 43.08 -20.62 37.00
C GLN A 109 44.44 -20.61 37.71
N LYS A 110 45.17 -19.50 37.62
CA LYS A 110 46.44 -19.27 38.32
C LYS A 110 46.29 -18.65 39.72
N GLY A 111 45.07 -18.31 40.13
CA GLY A 111 44.80 -17.60 41.38
C GLY A 111 45.19 -16.12 41.37
N GLU A 112 45.44 -15.52 40.19
CA GLU A 112 45.83 -14.10 40.06
C GLU A 112 44.64 -13.14 40.18
N VAL A 113 43.40 -13.63 40.00
CA VAL A 113 42.16 -12.85 40.16
C VAL A 113 41.13 -13.63 40.97
N PRO A 114 40.26 -12.97 41.75
CA PRO A 114 39.22 -13.65 42.53
C PRO A 114 38.09 -14.18 41.65
N PHE A 115 37.32 -15.13 42.17
CA PHE A 115 36.16 -15.71 41.50
C PHE A 115 35.14 -14.66 41.07
N GLU A 116 34.91 -13.63 41.90
CA GLU A 116 33.98 -12.53 41.61
C GLU A 116 34.31 -11.82 40.29
N THR A 117 35.59 -11.53 40.03
CA THR A 117 36.03 -10.90 38.78
C THR A 117 35.79 -11.81 37.57
N TYR A 118 36.04 -13.12 37.73
CA TYR A 118 35.76 -14.09 36.68
C TYR A 118 34.25 -14.21 36.40
N ASN A 119 33.42 -14.27 37.44
CA ASN A 119 31.97 -14.31 37.30
C ASN A 119 31.41 -13.06 36.62
N ALA A 120 31.92 -11.87 36.99
CA ALA A 120 31.57 -10.62 36.32
C ALA A 120 31.95 -10.63 34.82
N SER A 121 33.09 -11.21 34.46
CA SER A 121 33.49 -11.36 33.06
C SER A 121 32.58 -12.30 32.27
N LEU A 122 32.07 -13.38 32.90
CA LEU A 122 31.08 -14.29 32.30
C LEU A 122 29.74 -13.58 32.08
N LEU A 123 29.27 -12.81 33.05
CA LEU A 123 28.04 -12.02 32.89
C LEU A 123 28.18 -11.00 31.76
N ASN A 124 29.33 -10.33 31.68
CA ASN A 124 29.61 -9.42 30.57
C ASN A 124 29.60 -10.15 29.22
N ALA A 125 30.15 -11.36 29.15
CA ALA A 125 30.16 -12.17 27.93
C ALA A 125 28.75 -12.52 27.44
N SER A 126 27.85 -12.91 28.35
CA SER A 126 26.45 -13.15 28.03
C SER A 126 25.79 -11.88 27.45
N ASN A 127 25.98 -10.73 28.11
CA ASN A 127 25.41 -9.45 27.64
C ASN A 127 25.95 -9.05 26.26
N ARG A 128 27.25 -9.21 26.00
CA ARG A 128 27.85 -8.91 24.68
C ARG A 128 27.36 -9.85 23.59
N THR A 129 27.14 -11.12 23.93
CA THR A 129 26.56 -12.10 23.01
C THR A 129 25.14 -11.71 22.63
N GLU A 130 24.31 -11.34 23.62
CA GLU A 130 22.94 -10.88 23.39
C GLU A 130 22.90 -9.62 22.53
N GLN A 131 23.73 -8.62 22.84
CA GLN A 131 23.81 -7.37 22.07
C GLN A 131 24.19 -7.60 20.60
N LYS A 132 25.13 -8.53 20.34
CA LYS A 132 25.49 -8.92 18.99
C LYS A 132 24.32 -9.57 18.26
N LEU A 133 23.63 -10.53 18.90
CA LEU A 133 22.48 -11.21 18.30
C LEU A 133 21.33 -10.24 17.99
N GLN A 134 21.06 -9.30 18.89
CA GLN A 134 20.06 -8.25 18.68
C GLN A 134 20.42 -7.36 17.49
N ALA A 135 21.69 -6.94 17.38
CA ALA A 135 22.15 -6.15 16.24
C ALA A 135 22.03 -6.91 14.91
N GLU A 136 22.39 -8.20 14.88
CA GLU A 136 22.24 -9.06 13.70
C GLU A 136 20.76 -9.21 13.30
N THR A 137 19.89 -9.44 14.28
CA THR A 137 18.44 -9.54 14.06
C THR A 137 17.87 -8.24 13.50
N ASN A 138 18.21 -7.10 14.10
CA ASN A 138 17.74 -5.79 13.64
C ASN A 138 18.25 -5.44 12.24
N PHE A 139 19.46 -5.87 11.90
CA PHE A 139 19.99 -5.74 10.55
C PHE A 139 19.19 -6.56 9.53
N PHE A 140 18.85 -7.81 9.85
CA PHE A 140 18.02 -8.62 8.95
C PHE A 140 16.60 -8.06 8.78
N ILE A 141 16.01 -7.55 9.85
CA ILE A 141 14.71 -6.85 9.79
C ILE A 141 14.82 -5.63 8.88
N ALA A 142 15.81 -4.76 9.11
CA ALA A 142 16.00 -3.55 8.31
C ALA A 142 16.29 -3.86 6.83
N LYS A 143 17.01 -4.96 6.55
CA LYS A 143 17.23 -5.45 5.18
C LYS A 143 15.91 -5.87 4.52
N SER A 144 15.15 -6.74 5.18
CA SER A 144 13.86 -7.22 4.69
C SER A 144 12.86 -6.08 4.46
N GLU A 145 12.81 -5.13 5.38
CA GLU A 145 11.97 -3.94 5.29
C GLU A 145 12.30 -3.03 4.11
N LEU A 146 13.58 -2.93 3.73
CA LEU A 146 14.01 -2.18 2.55
C LEU A 146 13.71 -2.95 1.26
N GLU A 147 13.95 -4.26 1.24
CA GLU A 147 13.63 -5.12 0.09
C GLU A 147 12.12 -5.14 -0.20
N ALA A 148 11.28 -5.13 0.85
CA ALA A 148 9.83 -5.10 0.71
C ALA A 148 9.31 -3.83 0.02
N ILE A 149 9.91 -2.66 0.28
CA ILE A 149 9.47 -1.40 -0.35
C ILE A 149 10.06 -1.20 -1.74
N VAL A 150 11.25 -1.75 -2.01
CA VAL A 150 11.90 -1.68 -3.33
C VAL A 150 11.35 -2.75 -4.28
N GLY A 151 10.78 -3.85 -3.75
CA GLY A 151 10.19 -4.93 -4.54
C GLY A 151 11.21 -5.87 -5.18
N ALA A 152 12.48 -5.74 -4.84
CA ALA A 152 13.57 -6.58 -5.31
C ALA A 152 14.54 -6.86 -4.16
N LYS A 153 15.27 -7.97 -4.25
CA LYS A 153 16.35 -8.24 -3.30
C LYS A 153 17.47 -7.22 -3.52
N LEU A 154 18.11 -6.79 -2.43
CA LEU A 154 19.24 -5.87 -2.51
C LEU A 154 20.44 -6.47 -3.27
N GLU A 155 20.51 -7.79 -3.34
CA GLU A 155 21.52 -8.55 -4.09
C GLU A 155 21.35 -8.44 -5.61
N ASP A 156 20.13 -8.14 -6.08
CA ASP A 156 19.79 -8.09 -7.51
C ASP A 156 19.89 -6.66 -8.08
N ILE A 157 20.07 -5.66 -7.22
CA ILE A 157 20.21 -4.24 -7.60
C ILE A 157 21.69 -3.96 -7.87
N LYS A 158 22.06 -3.93 -9.16
CA LYS A 158 23.41 -3.59 -9.64
C LYS A 158 23.67 -2.10 -9.70
#